data_AF-A0A5J5FEP0-F1
#
_entry.id   AF-A0A5J5FEP0-F1
#
_cell.length_a   1.000
_cell.length_b   1.000
_cell.length_c   1.000
_cell.angle_alpha   90.00
_cell.angle_beta   90.00
_cell.angle_gamma   90.00
#
_symmetry.space_group_name_H-M   'P 1'
#
loop_
_entity.id
_entity.type
_entity.pdbx_description
1 polymer ?
#
loop_
_entity_poly.entity_id
_entity_poly.type
_entity_poly.pdbx_seq_one_letter_code
_entity_poly.pdbx_strand_id
1 'polypeptide(L)'
;MNQTGNAYIQIIDLIDHIKITLENFDHFKDLENEIIHFKEINAILDEKEVEELRRKIDNVVGVGKQEEKLKQFKEKLKSGEISDGEYLKQVKSFNWFEVQDFEKDSYRISIRNVSNHYYIPVMIAEDSREDMINHIIKEESEKRFIEDLENFVKDQQINADFWLFSKIDQTTDKIYIPYYDKKTNKLDKFYPDFIFWIKKGNNYYIVFVDPKSTAFTDYEFKVDGYSRIFEENDKAKRFQYKELNIFVYLYLYTDDKNKLPEKYKKYWFDNPKKIFDLIDNTSS
;
A
#
# COMPACT_ATOMS: atom_id res chain seq x y z
N MET A 1 -33.11 -43.50 28.59
CA MET A 1 -32.34 -42.38 29.18
C MET A 1 -31.24 -42.00 28.21
N ASN A 2 -31.08 -40.70 27.97
CA ASN A 2 -30.49 -40.07 26.78
C ASN A 2 -28.98 -40.31 26.59
N GLN A 3 -28.59 -41.13 25.61
CA GLN A 3 -27.22 -41.11 25.07
C GLN A 3 -27.09 -40.28 23.77
N THR A 4 -28.18 -40.09 23.02
CA THR A 4 -28.20 -39.30 21.77
C THR A 4 -28.10 -37.79 22.01
N GLY A 5 -28.63 -37.28 23.12
CA GLY A 5 -28.50 -35.86 23.48
C GLY A 5 -27.06 -35.45 23.84
N ASN A 6 -26.24 -36.39 24.34
CA ASN A 6 -24.86 -36.10 24.74
C ASN A 6 -23.92 -36.08 23.53
N ALA A 7 -24.11 -36.98 22.56
CA ALA A 7 -23.35 -36.96 21.31
C ALA A 7 -23.63 -35.71 20.45
N TYR A 8 -24.87 -35.22 20.44
CA TYR A 8 -25.24 -34.01 19.69
C TYR A 8 -24.65 -32.74 20.32
N ILE A 9 -24.67 -32.64 21.65
CA ILE A 9 -24.01 -31.55 22.39
C ILE A 9 -22.49 -31.63 22.20
N GLN A 10 -21.89 -32.82 22.26
CA GLN A 10 -20.48 -33.01 21.96
C GLN A 10 -20.10 -32.66 20.53
N ILE A 11 -20.99 -32.87 19.54
CA ILE A 11 -20.76 -32.45 18.15
C ILE A 11 -20.86 -30.93 18.01
N ILE A 12 -21.79 -30.26 18.70
CA ILE A 12 -21.87 -28.79 18.73
C ILE A 12 -20.61 -28.23 19.41
N ASP A 13 -20.22 -28.78 20.55
CA ASP A 13 -19.00 -28.39 21.28
C ASP A 13 -17.74 -28.68 20.45
N LEU A 14 -17.73 -29.75 19.66
CA LEU A 14 -16.65 -30.09 18.72
C LEU A 14 -16.66 -29.16 17.52
N ILE A 15 -17.81 -28.73 16.99
CA ILE A 15 -17.90 -27.72 15.92
C ILE A 15 -17.47 -26.35 16.44
N ASP A 16 -17.79 -26.02 17.69
CA ASP A 16 -17.33 -24.80 18.37
C ASP A 16 -15.86 -24.91 18.86
N HIS A 17 -15.29 -26.10 19.04
CA HIS A 17 -13.85 -26.33 19.22
C HIS A 17 -13.07 -26.43 17.89
N ILE A 18 -13.73 -26.85 16.80
CA ILE A 18 -13.23 -26.86 15.41
C ILE A 18 -13.43 -25.49 14.76
N LYS A 19 -14.08 -24.52 15.44
CA LYS A 19 -13.57 -23.15 15.42
C LYS A 19 -12.18 -23.16 16.05
N ILE A 20 -11.21 -23.65 15.28
CA ILE A 20 -9.87 -23.09 15.22
C ILE A 20 -10.06 -21.60 15.48
N THR A 21 -9.46 -21.10 16.55
CA THR A 21 -9.51 -19.71 16.98
C THR A 21 -8.86 -18.84 15.91
N LEU A 22 -9.52 -18.74 14.75
CA LEU A 22 -9.24 -17.81 13.68
C LEU A 22 -9.25 -16.46 14.37
N GLU A 23 -8.18 -15.68 14.22
CA GLU A 23 -8.20 -14.28 14.65
C GLU A 23 -9.46 -13.65 14.06
N ASN A 24 -10.42 -13.38 14.94
CA ASN A 24 -11.66 -12.74 14.58
C ASN A 24 -11.38 -11.24 14.57
N PHE A 25 -11.96 -10.56 13.60
CA PHE A 25 -11.94 -9.10 13.58
C PHE A 25 -12.55 -8.58 14.88
N ASP A 26 -11.81 -7.73 15.59
CA ASP A 26 -12.22 -7.09 16.83
C ASP A 26 -12.83 -5.70 16.51
N HIS A 27 -11.97 -4.72 16.21
CA HIS A 27 -12.39 -3.37 15.83
C HIS A 27 -11.33 -2.67 14.96
N PHE A 28 -11.71 -1.57 14.33
CA PHE A 28 -10.76 -0.65 13.70
C PHE A 28 -10.17 0.29 14.74
N LYS A 29 -8.90 0.68 14.54
CA LYS A 29 -8.20 1.69 15.32
C LYS A 29 -7.42 2.62 14.40
N ASP A 30 -7.02 3.77 14.94
CA ASP A 30 -6.09 4.66 14.25
C ASP A 30 -4.71 3.96 14.13
N LEU A 31 -3.99 4.25 13.04
CA LEU A 31 -2.65 3.69 12.81
C LEU A 31 -1.64 4.35 13.76
N GLU A 32 -0.80 3.54 14.41
CA GLU A 32 0.23 4.01 15.33
C GLU A 32 1.62 3.57 14.85
N ASN A 33 2.04 2.36 15.23
CA ASN A 33 3.38 1.82 14.95
C ASN A 33 3.30 0.45 14.25
N GLU A 34 2.24 0.22 13.48
CA GLU A 34 2.09 -1.00 12.68
C GLU A 34 2.88 -0.94 11.37
N ILE A 35 3.24 0.26 10.88
CA ILE A 35 4.11 0.44 9.72
C ILE A 35 5.36 1.20 10.18
N ILE A 36 6.48 0.48 10.28
CA ILE A 36 7.75 1.00 10.84
C ILE A 36 8.98 0.60 10.04
N HIS A 37 8.85 -0.21 8.98
CA HIS A 37 9.98 -0.66 8.16
C HIS A 37 10.90 0.47 7.69
N PHE A 38 10.34 1.63 7.34
CA PHE A 38 11.10 2.82 6.92
C PHE A 38 11.99 3.42 8.03
N LYS A 39 11.72 3.11 9.31
CA LYS A 39 12.57 3.51 10.45
C LYS A 39 13.72 2.54 10.70
N GLU A 40 13.67 1.35 10.11
CA GLU A 40 14.61 0.25 10.36
C GLU A 40 15.45 -0.08 9.12
N ILE A 41 15.58 0.89 8.20
CA ILE A 41 16.41 0.74 6.99
C ILE A 41 17.89 0.67 7.40
N ASN A 42 18.51 -0.48 7.11
CA ASN A 42 19.92 -0.77 7.25
C ASN A 42 20.56 -0.88 5.88
N ALA A 43 21.79 -0.36 5.75
CA ALA A 43 22.55 -0.36 4.51
C ALA A 43 24.00 -0.80 4.74
N ILE A 44 24.54 -1.64 3.85
CA ILE A 44 25.94 -2.06 3.85
C ILE A 44 26.77 -1.06 3.03
N LEU A 45 27.05 0.09 3.64
CA LEU A 45 27.73 1.23 3.01
C LEU A 45 28.88 1.74 3.89
N ASP A 46 29.91 2.28 3.27
CA ASP A 46 30.97 3.02 3.96
C ASP A 46 30.51 4.43 4.35
N GLU A 47 31.32 5.14 5.15
CA GLU A 47 30.96 6.48 5.65
C GLU A 47 30.72 7.50 4.53
N LYS A 48 31.47 7.44 3.44
CA LYS A 48 31.33 8.38 2.30
C LYS A 48 30.07 8.07 1.51
N GLU A 49 29.79 6.79 1.28
CA GLU A 49 28.60 6.31 0.60
C GLU A 49 27.32 6.64 1.39
N VAL A 50 27.35 6.51 2.73
CA VAL A 50 26.24 6.91 3.60
C VAL A 50 25.97 8.41 3.49
N GLU A 51 27.01 9.25 3.51
CA GLU A 51 26.86 10.69 3.38
C GLU A 51 26.32 11.08 1.99
N GLU A 52 26.77 10.39 0.94
CA GLU A 52 26.22 10.58 -0.41
C GLU A 52 24.73 10.21 -0.49
N LEU A 53 24.35 9.05 0.03
CA LEU A 53 22.96 8.59 0.06
C LEU A 53 22.07 9.57 0.83
N ARG A 54 22.51 10.03 2.02
CA ARG A 54 21.81 11.05 2.82
C ARG A 54 21.60 12.34 2.03
N ARG A 55 22.65 12.86 1.38
CA ARG A 55 22.56 14.06 0.55
C ARG A 55 21.55 13.90 -0.58
N LYS A 56 21.50 12.72 -1.24
CA LYS A 56 20.52 12.43 -2.29
C LYS A 56 19.09 12.37 -1.75
N ILE A 57 18.89 11.71 -0.61
CA ILE A 57 17.60 11.68 0.11
C ILE A 57 17.13 13.10 0.46
N ASP A 58 18.02 13.93 1.03
CA ASP A 58 17.69 15.31 1.42
C ASP A 58 17.29 16.17 0.21
N ASN A 59 17.93 15.96 -0.95
CA ASN A 59 17.55 16.64 -2.18
C ASN A 59 16.12 16.28 -2.62
N VAL A 60 15.76 15.00 -2.55
CA VAL A 60 14.43 14.50 -2.95
C VAL A 60 13.34 14.95 -1.97
N VAL A 61 13.58 14.83 -0.66
CA VAL A 61 12.67 15.32 0.39
C VAL A 61 12.50 16.84 0.31
N GLY A 62 13.54 17.55 -0.12
CA GLY A 62 13.51 19.00 -0.31
C GLY A 62 12.42 19.50 -1.26
N VAL A 63 11.96 18.68 -2.21
CA VAL A 63 10.93 19.05 -3.21
C VAL A 63 9.60 19.43 -2.57
N GLY A 64 9.09 18.67 -1.60
CA GLY A 64 7.81 18.99 -0.95
C GLY A 64 7.83 20.35 -0.24
N LYS A 65 8.94 20.70 0.40
CA LYS A 65 9.14 22.04 1.01
C LYS A 65 9.23 23.16 -0.03
N GLN A 66 9.66 22.86 -1.24
CA GLN A 66 9.73 23.83 -2.33
C GLN A 66 8.35 24.06 -2.97
N GLU A 67 7.52 23.03 -3.07
CA GLU A 67 6.13 23.17 -3.56
C GLU A 67 5.27 24.07 -2.65
N GLU A 68 5.38 23.92 -1.32
CA GLU A 68 4.69 24.81 -0.37
C GLU A 68 5.15 26.26 -0.53
N LYS A 69 6.47 26.47 -0.65
CA LYS A 69 7.04 27.81 -0.92
C LYS A 69 6.53 28.37 -2.25
N LEU A 70 6.40 27.54 -3.28
CA LEU A 70 5.89 27.96 -4.58
C LEU A 70 4.43 28.40 -4.50
N LYS A 71 3.57 27.70 -3.74
CA LYS A 71 2.19 28.12 -3.48
C LYS A 71 2.16 29.51 -2.84
N GLN A 72 2.98 29.74 -1.82
CA GLN A 72 3.09 31.05 -1.16
C GLN A 72 3.57 32.15 -2.13
N PHE A 73 4.57 31.87 -2.98
CA PHE A 73 5.02 32.85 -3.98
C PHE A 73 3.97 33.11 -5.06
N LYS A 74 3.19 32.11 -5.44
CA LYS A 74 2.08 32.29 -6.39
C LYS A 74 0.97 33.16 -5.81
N GLU A 75 0.69 33.05 -4.51
CA GLU A 75 -0.21 33.94 -3.80
C GLU A 75 0.34 35.37 -3.74
N LYS A 76 1.63 35.54 -3.43
CA LYS A 76 2.30 36.86 -3.42
C LYS A 76 2.36 37.51 -4.81
N LEU A 77 2.51 36.72 -5.86
CA LEU A 77 2.44 37.22 -7.24
C LEU A 77 1.03 37.71 -7.55
N LYS A 78 0.00 36.97 -7.14
CA LYS A 78 -1.41 37.38 -7.31
C LYS A 78 -1.77 38.62 -6.49
N SER A 79 -1.17 38.81 -5.30
CA SER A 79 -1.37 40.01 -4.49
C SER A 79 -0.54 41.21 -4.96
N GLY A 80 0.37 41.02 -5.93
CA GLY A 80 1.25 42.07 -6.45
C GLY A 80 2.44 42.41 -5.54
N GLU A 81 2.72 41.59 -4.52
CA GLU A 81 3.85 41.78 -3.60
C GLU A 81 5.21 41.45 -4.23
N ILE A 82 5.23 40.64 -5.28
CA ILE A 82 6.43 40.30 -6.05
C ILE A 82 6.17 40.49 -7.53
N SER A 83 7.22 40.82 -8.27
CA SER A 83 7.18 40.89 -9.74
C SER A 83 7.30 39.51 -10.40
N ASP A 84 6.87 39.41 -11.66
CA ASP A 84 7.08 38.20 -12.48
C ASP A 84 8.57 37.80 -12.55
N GLY A 85 9.46 38.79 -12.62
CA GLY A 85 10.92 38.57 -12.66
C GLY A 85 11.46 37.97 -11.36
N GLU A 86 10.94 38.39 -10.21
CA GLU A 86 11.29 37.82 -8.91
C GLU A 86 10.71 36.42 -8.73
N TYR A 87 9.46 36.20 -9.15
CA TYR A 87 8.85 34.86 -9.16
C TYR A 87 9.68 33.87 -10.00
N LEU A 88 10.07 34.25 -11.22
CA LEU A 88 10.89 33.42 -12.10
C LEU A 88 12.28 33.12 -11.54
N LYS A 89 12.92 34.09 -10.87
CA LYS A 89 14.21 33.84 -10.20
C LYS A 89 14.08 32.81 -9.08
N GLN A 90 13.01 32.87 -8.29
CA GLN A 90 12.79 31.94 -7.19
C GLN A 90 12.45 30.53 -7.69
N VAL A 91 11.60 30.41 -8.71
CA VAL A 91 11.29 29.13 -9.36
C VAL A 91 12.57 28.46 -9.88
N LYS A 92 13.47 29.24 -10.50
CA LYS A 92 14.76 28.74 -11.02
C LYS A 92 15.78 28.38 -9.94
N SER A 93 15.61 28.88 -8.72
CA SER A 93 16.50 28.56 -7.59
C SER A 93 16.13 27.25 -6.90
N PHE A 94 14.94 26.72 -7.15
CA PHE A 94 14.49 25.46 -6.59
C PHE A 94 15.14 24.28 -7.29
N ASN A 95 15.48 23.29 -6.47
CA ASN A 95 16.12 22.08 -6.90
C ASN A 95 15.09 20.95 -6.92
N TRP A 96 14.46 20.77 -8.09
CA TRP A 96 13.30 19.90 -8.33
C TRP A 96 13.69 18.43 -8.56
N PHE A 97 14.62 17.88 -7.78
CA PHE A 97 15.00 16.48 -7.94
C PHE A 97 13.90 15.57 -7.38
N GLU A 98 12.87 15.29 -8.18
CA GLU A 98 11.86 14.28 -7.88
C GLU A 98 12.47 12.87 -7.82
N VAL A 99 13.57 12.66 -8.54
CA VAL A 99 14.32 11.41 -8.58
C VAL A 99 15.82 11.68 -8.47
N GLN A 100 16.51 10.86 -7.68
CA GLN A 100 17.98 10.79 -7.60
C GLN A 100 18.40 9.32 -7.66
N ASP A 101 19.49 9.04 -8.37
CA ASP A 101 20.05 7.69 -8.41
C ASP A 101 21.30 7.61 -7.52
N PHE A 102 21.36 6.60 -6.66
CA PHE A 102 22.56 6.21 -5.93
C PHE A 102 23.14 4.96 -6.58
N GLU A 103 24.43 4.98 -6.87
CA GLU A 103 25.13 3.88 -7.53
C GLU A 103 26.33 3.44 -6.69
N LYS A 104 26.47 2.13 -6.53
CA LYS A 104 27.64 1.49 -5.92
C LYS A 104 27.95 0.22 -6.69
N ASP A 105 29.13 0.17 -7.31
CA ASP A 105 29.55 -0.92 -8.18
C ASP A 105 28.52 -1.24 -9.29
N SER A 106 27.77 -2.33 -9.14
CA SER A 106 26.70 -2.75 -10.06
C SER A 106 25.30 -2.62 -9.47
N TYR A 107 25.19 -1.98 -8.31
CA TYR A 107 23.96 -1.77 -7.57
C TYR A 107 23.50 -0.33 -7.73
N ARG A 108 22.28 -0.17 -8.27
CA ARG A 108 21.65 1.12 -8.48
C ARG A 108 20.33 1.21 -7.71
N ILE A 109 20.15 2.30 -6.99
CA ILE A 109 18.92 2.64 -6.27
C ILE A 109 18.38 3.94 -6.82
N SER A 110 17.12 3.93 -7.22
CA SER A 110 16.35 5.13 -7.48
C SER A 110 15.66 5.60 -6.21
N ILE A 111 15.90 6.85 -5.83
CA ILE A 111 15.34 7.54 -4.67
C ILE A 111 14.30 8.51 -5.23
N ARG A 112 13.02 8.22 -4.98
CA ARG A 112 11.90 8.90 -5.63
C ARG A 112 11.01 9.61 -4.63
N ASN A 113 10.54 10.80 -4.99
CA ASN A 113 9.43 11.48 -4.32
C ASN A 113 8.11 11.02 -4.95
N VAL A 114 7.56 9.92 -4.43
CA VAL A 114 6.29 9.37 -4.90
C VAL A 114 5.15 10.09 -4.19
N SER A 115 4.32 10.79 -4.97
CA SER A 115 3.18 11.55 -4.46
C SER A 115 2.22 10.67 -3.66
N ASN A 116 1.68 11.18 -2.56
CA ASN A 116 0.72 10.50 -1.68
C ASN A 116 1.24 9.20 -1.03
N HIS A 117 2.54 8.94 -1.04
CA HIS A 117 3.12 7.85 -0.26
C HIS A 117 3.21 8.20 1.24
N TYR A 118 3.04 7.21 2.12
CA TYR A 118 2.97 7.38 3.58
C TYR A 118 4.29 7.87 4.18
N TYR A 119 5.41 7.58 3.54
CA TYR A 119 6.72 8.12 3.86
C TYR A 119 7.48 8.50 2.59
N ILE A 120 8.35 9.51 2.68
CA ILE A 120 9.17 9.99 1.55
C ILE A 120 10.63 10.06 2.03
N PRO A 121 11.60 9.62 1.22
CA PRO A 121 11.45 9.11 -0.15
C PRO A 121 11.14 7.60 -0.20
N VAL A 122 10.67 7.16 -1.36
CA VAL A 122 10.59 5.75 -1.72
C VAL A 122 11.89 5.35 -2.39
N MET A 123 12.51 4.27 -1.92
CA MET A 123 13.73 3.72 -2.51
C MET A 123 13.39 2.45 -3.29
N ILE A 124 13.88 2.39 -4.53
CA ILE A 124 13.64 1.31 -5.47
C ILE A 124 15.00 0.79 -5.96
N ALA A 125 15.29 -0.48 -5.75
CA ALA A 125 16.47 -1.11 -6.34
C ALA A 125 16.22 -1.31 -7.83
N GLU A 126 17.02 -0.72 -8.71
CA GLU A 126 16.90 -0.92 -10.15
C GLU A 126 17.51 -2.28 -10.55
N ASP A 127 18.62 -2.65 -9.93
CA ASP A 127 19.32 -3.92 -10.16
C ASP A 127 19.11 -4.92 -9.01
N SER A 128 18.71 -6.15 -9.35
CA SER A 128 18.19 -7.15 -8.41
C SER A 128 19.25 -7.97 -7.65
N ARG A 129 20.53 -7.55 -7.68
CA ARG A 129 21.63 -8.50 -7.41
C ARG A 129 22.13 -8.58 -5.97
N GLU A 130 21.83 -7.61 -5.10
CA GLU A 130 22.35 -7.62 -3.72
C GLU A 130 21.39 -7.01 -2.68
N ASP A 131 21.32 -7.66 -1.51
CA ASP A 131 20.58 -7.19 -0.31
C ASP A 131 21.34 -6.07 0.43
N MET A 132 21.88 -5.10 -0.30
CA MET A 132 22.69 -4.03 0.28
C MET A 132 21.88 -3.13 1.20
N ILE A 133 20.63 -2.87 0.84
CA ILE A 133 19.67 -2.09 1.63
C ILE A 133 18.41 -2.93 1.82
N ASN A 134 17.93 -3.01 3.06
CA ASN A 134 16.68 -3.71 3.40
C ASN A 134 15.47 -2.77 3.32
N HIS A 135 14.26 -3.34 3.37
CA HIS A 135 12.97 -2.59 3.43
C HIS A 135 12.71 -1.60 2.27
N ILE A 136 13.36 -1.81 1.13
CA ILE A 136 13.12 -1.05 -0.12
C ILE A 136 12.35 -1.91 -1.13
N ILE A 137 11.81 -1.29 -2.19
CA ILE A 137 11.17 -2.03 -3.28
C ILE A 137 12.24 -2.71 -4.13
N LYS A 138 12.11 -4.03 -4.31
CA LYS A 138 13.05 -4.87 -5.06
C LYS A 138 12.37 -5.75 -6.09
N GLU A 139 11.13 -6.16 -5.81
CA GLU A 139 10.40 -7.09 -6.66
C GLU A 139 9.91 -6.40 -7.93
N GLU A 140 10.10 -7.06 -9.06
CA GLU A 140 9.74 -6.52 -10.37
C GLU A 140 8.25 -6.20 -10.51
N SER A 141 7.36 -6.97 -9.87
CA SER A 141 5.93 -6.70 -9.84
C SER A 141 5.58 -5.45 -9.03
N GLU A 142 6.28 -5.19 -7.92
CA GLU A 142 6.12 -3.98 -7.10
C GLU A 142 6.60 -2.74 -7.87
N LYS A 143 7.76 -2.82 -8.52
CA LYS A 143 8.32 -1.72 -9.33
C LYS A 143 7.33 -1.29 -10.43
N ARG A 144 6.83 -2.27 -11.19
CA ARG A 144 5.85 -2.03 -12.26
C ARG A 144 4.57 -1.40 -11.72
N PHE A 145 4.05 -1.93 -10.61
CA PHE A 145 2.84 -1.37 -10.01
C PHE A 145 3.00 0.11 -9.62
N ILE A 146 4.15 0.48 -9.03
CA ILE A 146 4.44 1.89 -8.69
C ILE A 146 4.51 2.74 -9.96
N GLU A 147 5.20 2.29 -11.00
CA GLU A 147 5.28 3.01 -12.27
C GLU A 147 3.89 3.23 -12.90
N ASP A 148 3.07 2.18 -12.96
CA ASP A 148 1.70 2.26 -13.46
C ASP A 148 0.83 3.21 -12.63
N LEU A 149 1.01 3.20 -11.30
CA LEU A 149 0.30 4.09 -10.38
C LEU A 149 0.73 5.55 -10.59
N GLU A 150 2.02 5.83 -10.68
CA GLU A 150 2.55 7.18 -10.92
C GLU A 150 2.03 7.74 -12.25
N ASN A 151 2.03 6.92 -13.30
CA ASN A 151 1.49 7.30 -14.61
C ASN A 151 -0.02 7.59 -14.54
N PHE A 152 -0.79 6.74 -13.86
CA PHE A 152 -2.22 6.95 -13.66
C PHE A 152 -2.52 8.26 -12.91
N VAL A 153 -1.81 8.53 -11.80
CA VAL A 153 -2.04 9.72 -10.97
C VAL A 153 -1.62 11.01 -11.67
N LYS A 154 -0.57 10.98 -12.51
CA LYS A 154 -0.14 12.15 -13.30
C LYS A 154 -1.22 12.62 -14.28
N ASP A 155 -1.93 11.68 -14.90
CA ASP A 155 -2.86 11.97 -15.98
C ASP A 155 -4.32 12.17 -15.52
N GLN A 156 -4.63 11.89 -14.24
CA GLN A 156 -6.01 11.84 -13.74
C GLN A 156 -6.19 12.62 -12.44
N GLN A 157 -7.25 13.43 -12.36
CA GLN A 157 -7.66 14.04 -11.11
C GLN A 157 -8.50 13.05 -10.29
N ILE A 158 -7.91 12.54 -9.21
CA ILE A 158 -8.61 11.64 -8.28
C ILE A 158 -9.62 12.44 -7.44
N ASN A 159 -10.90 12.10 -7.54
CA ASN A 159 -11.99 12.74 -6.81
C ASN A 159 -12.17 12.17 -5.39
N ALA A 160 -11.12 12.25 -4.59
CA ALA A 160 -11.09 11.88 -3.17
C ALA A 160 -10.84 13.13 -2.30
N ASP A 161 -11.36 13.15 -1.07
CA ASP A 161 -11.05 14.21 -0.10
C ASP A 161 -9.57 14.15 0.30
N PHE A 162 -9.08 12.92 0.48
CA PHE A 162 -7.66 12.60 0.55
C PHE A 162 -7.43 11.14 0.21
N TRP A 163 -6.20 10.81 -0.17
CA TRP A 163 -5.73 9.43 -0.18
C TRP A 163 -4.23 9.36 0.11
N LEU A 164 -3.81 8.23 0.67
CA LEU A 164 -2.41 7.88 0.89
C LEU A 164 -2.21 6.40 0.61
N PHE A 165 -0.97 5.99 0.36
CA PHE A 165 -0.62 4.58 0.28
C PHE A 165 0.75 4.30 0.89
N SER A 166 0.99 3.06 1.29
CA SER A 166 2.27 2.61 1.83
C SER A 166 2.60 1.23 1.29
N LYS A 167 3.89 0.96 1.11
CA LYS A 167 4.41 -0.41 1.14
C LYS A 167 4.09 -1.04 2.50
N ILE A 168 3.88 -2.36 2.52
CA ILE A 168 3.95 -3.20 3.72
C ILE A 168 5.22 -4.05 3.62
N ASP A 169 5.95 -4.13 4.72
CA ASP A 169 7.09 -5.04 4.87
C ASP A 169 6.74 -6.18 5.84
N GLN A 170 6.69 -7.41 5.34
CA GLN A 170 6.35 -8.59 6.12
C GLN A 170 7.27 -8.86 7.32
N THR A 171 8.49 -8.31 7.34
CA THR A 171 9.49 -8.61 8.37
C THR A 171 9.38 -7.72 9.60
N THR A 172 8.86 -6.50 9.44
CA THR A 172 8.83 -5.47 10.50
C THR A 172 7.43 -4.91 10.74
N ASP A 173 6.59 -4.81 9.70
CA ASP A 173 5.25 -4.27 9.84
C ASP A 173 4.28 -5.30 10.44
N LYS A 174 3.27 -4.78 11.12
CA LYS A 174 2.24 -5.55 11.84
C LYS A 174 0.87 -5.43 11.17
N ILE A 175 0.85 -5.28 9.85
CA ILE A 175 -0.35 -5.27 9.03
C ILE A 175 -0.39 -6.53 8.19
N TYR A 176 -1.36 -7.41 8.48
CA TYR A 176 -1.57 -8.64 7.74
C TYR A 176 -3.04 -9.05 7.78
N ILE A 177 -3.41 -9.96 6.88
CA ILE A 177 -4.72 -10.61 6.84
C ILE A 177 -4.52 -12.06 7.28
N PRO A 178 -5.17 -12.51 8.37
CA PRO A 178 -5.06 -13.88 8.82
C PRO A 178 -5.84 -14.81 7.89
N TYR A 179 -5.19 -15.87 7.44
CA TYR A 179 -5.80 -16.88 6.57
C TYR A 179 -5.49 -18.29 7.07
N TYR A 180 -6.25 -19.26 6.58
CA TYR A 180 -6.04 -20.67 6.90
C TYR A 180 -5.40 -21.36 5.71
N ASP A 181 -4.13 -21.74 5.85
CA ASP A 181 -3.43 -22.51 4.83
C ASP A 181 -3.85 -23.99 4.93
N LYS A 182 -4.62 -24.45 3.93
CA LYS A 182 -5.10 -25.83 3.87
C LYS A 182 -3.98 -26.83 3.55
N LYS A 183 -2.84 -26.40 2.98
CA LYS A 183 -1.71 -27.29 2.67
C LYS A 183 -0.94 -27.67 3.93
N THR A 184 -0.68 -26.68 4.79
CA THR A 184 0.04 -26.88 6.05
C THR A 184 -0.89 -27.10 7.25
N ASN A 185 -2.20 -26.95 7.05
CA ASN A 185 -3.25 -27.12 8.06
C ASN A 185 -3.04 -26.18 9.26
N LYS A 186 -2.66 -24.92 9.00
CA LYS A 186 -2.30 -23.92 10.00
C LYS A 186 -2.88 -22.54 9.68
N LEU A 187 -3.03 -21.74 10.74
CA LEU A 187 -3.23 -20.30 10.61
C LEU A 187 -1.93 -19.64 10.18
N ASP A 188 -2.03 -18.76 9.20
CA ASP A 188 -0.88 -18.03 8.66
C ASP A 188 -1.26 -16.59 8.31
N LYS A 189 -0.25 -15.76 8.04
CA LYS A 189 -0.37 -14.32 7.85
C LYS A 189 -0.09 -13.97 6.40
N PHE A 190 -1.08 -13.37 5.76
CA PHE A 190 -0.88 -12.78 4.44
C PHE A 190 -0.51 -11.31 4.58
N TYR A 191 0.65 -10.94 4.05
CA TYR A 191 1.11 -9.57 3.94
C TYR A 191 0.99 -9.14 2.47
N PRO A 192 -0.06 -8.39 2.09
CA PRO A 192 -0.12 -7.73 0.80
C PRO A 192 1.04 -6.75 0.65
N ASP A 193 1.55 -6.52 -0.56
CA ASP A 193 2.71 -5.64 -0.77
C ASP A 193 2.43 -4.15 -0.49
N PHE A 194 1.19 -3.69 -0.69
CA PHE A 194 0.77 -2.31 -0.48
C PHE A 194 -0.58 -2.18 0.24
N ILE A 195 -0.78 -1.04 0.89
CA ILE A 195 -2.05 -0.62 1.50
C ILE A 195 -2.37 0.82 1.10
N PHE A 196 -3.63 1.08 0.76
CA PHE A 196 -4.15 2.40 0.45
C PHE A 196 -5.22 2.79 1.47
N TRP A 197 -5.24 4.08 1.82
CA TRP A 197 -6.31 4.71 2.57
C TRP A 197 -6.90 5.83 1.73
N ILE A 198 -8.21 5.76 1.47
CA ILE A 198 -8.91 6.71 0.62
C ILE A 198 -10.14 7.20 1.36
N LYS A 199 -10.34 8.50 1.43
CA LYS A 199 -11.54 9.09 2.05
C LYS A 199 -12.35 9.88 1.02
N LYS A 200 -13.67 9.69 1.06
CA LYS A 200 -14.64 10.51 0.34
C LYS A 200 -15.91 10.70 1.16
N GLY A 201 -16.16 11.91 1.63
CA GLY A 201 -17.21 12.19 2.60
C GLY A 201 -17.02 11.36 3.87
N ASN A 202 -18.07 10.65 4.28
CA ASN A 202 -18.02 9.75 5.44
C ASN A 202 -17.54 8.33 5.09
N ASN A 203 -17.25 8.03 3.82
CA ASN A 203 -16.76 6.72 3.42
C ASN A 203 -15.23 6.69 3.45
N TYR A 204 -14.71 5.62 4.04
CA TYR A 204 -13.29 5.37 4.21
C TYR A 204 -12.94 3.99 3.67
N TYR A 205 -12.02 3.93 2.72
CA TYR A 205 -11.67 2.73 1.99
C TYR A 205 -10.24 2.35 2.37
N ILE A 206 -10.07 1.12 2.83
CA ILE A 206 -8.77 0.48 3.00
C ILE A 206 -8.61 -0.52 1.86
N VAL A 207 -7.62 -0.33 1.00
CA VAL A 207 -7.40 -1.21 -0.15
C VAL A 207 -6.03 -1.86 -0.02
N PHE A 208 -6.01 -3.16 0.20
CA PHE A 208 -4.80 -3.97 0.10
C PHE A 208 -4.53 -4.29 -1.36
N VAL A 209 -3.29 -4.08 -1.81
CA VAL A 209 -2.86 -4.37 -3.18
C VAL A 209 -1.63 -5.25 -3.14
N ASP A 210 -1.64 -6.31 -3.93
CA ASP A 210 -0.62 -7.35 -3.91
C ASP A 210 -0.21 -7.68 -5.37
N PRO A 211 0.79 -6.98 -5.94
CA PRO A 211 1.28 -7.25 -7.27
C PRO A 211 1.91 -8.65 -7.40
N LYS A 212 1.54 -9.37 -8.46
CA LYS A 212 1.98 -10.72 -8.72
C LYS A 212 2.55 -10.86 -10.12
N SER A 213 3.76 -11.41 -10.18
CA SER A 213 4.43 -11.78 -11.42
C SER A 213 3.77 -12.98 -12.12
N THR A 214 3.06 -13.85 -11.37
CA THR A 214 2.29 -14.95 -11.97
C THR A 214 0.99 -15.21 -11.20
N ALA A 215 -0.08 -15.55 -11.94
CA ALA A 215 -1.39 -15.88 -11.40
C ALA A 215 -1.45 -17.23 -10.63
N PHE A 216 -0.37 -18.01 -10.56
CA PHE A 216 -0.41 -19.43 -10.16
C PHE A 216 -0.07 -19.71 -8.69
N THR A 217 0.19 -18.69 -7.88
CA THR A 217 0.66 -18.87 -6.49
C THR A 217 -0.48 -18.76 -5.50
N ASP A 218 -0.87 -19.87 -4.82
CA ASP A 218 -1.64 -20.04 -3.56
C ASP A 218 -2.52 -18.90 -2.98
N TYR A 219 -3.01 -18.01 -3.83
CA TYR A 219 -3.71 -16.80 -3.47
C TYR A 219 -5.13 -17.10 -3.00
N GLU A 220 -5.67 -18.25 -3.40
CA GLU A 220 -7.03 -18.68 -3.08
C GLU A 220 -7.28 -18.69 -1.56
N PHE A 221 -6.34 -19.21 -0.77
CA PHE A 221 -6.49 -19.24 0.69
C PHE A 221 -6.38 -17.85 1.32
N LYS A 222 -5.52 -17.00 0.76
CA LYS A 222 -5.35 -15.60 1.20
C LYS A 222 -6.61 -14.78 0.94
N VAL A 223 -7.19 -14.95 -0.25
CA VAL A 223 -8.45 -14.34 -0.66
C VAL A 223 -9.61 -14.86 0.18
N ASP A 224 -9.69 -16.18 0.42
CA ASP A 224 -10.70 -16.77 1.31
C ASP A 224 -10.58 -16.18 2.74
N GLY A 225 -9.36 -15.95 3.25
CA GLY A 225 -9.10 -15.30 4.53
C GLY A 225 -9.61 -13.86 4.60
N TYR A 226 -9.32 -13.06 3.58
CA TYR A 226 -9.85 -11.71 3.42
C TYR A 226 -11.38 -11.71 3.34
N SER A 227 -11.94 -12.53 2.44
CA SER A 227 -13.38 -12.54 2.15
C SER A 227 -14.19 -12.94 3.38
N ARG A 228 -13.70 -13.92 4.17
CA ARG A 228 -14.30 -14.31 5.45
C ARG A 228 -14.51 -13.12 6.38
N ILE A 229 -13.53 -12.24 6.49
CA ILE A 229 -13.53 -11.14 7.44
C ILE A 229 -14.30 -9.95 6.88
N PHE A 230 -13.99 -9.55 5.65
CA PHE A 230 -14.37 -8.25 5.10
C PHE A 230 -15.49 -8.30 4.06
N GLU A 231 -15.99 -9.47 3.67
CA GLU A 231 -17.11 -9.60 2.73
C GLU A 231 -18.34 -10.31 3.31
N GLU A 232 -19.52 -9.87 2.88
CA GLU A 232 -20.82 -10.49 3.13
C GLU A 232 -21.60 -10.51 1.82
N ASN A 233 -22.15 -11.67 1.43
CA ASN A 233 -22.87 -11.85 0.16
C ASN A 233 -22.09 -11.32 -1.06
N ASP A 234 -20.81 -11.67 -1.13
CA ASP A 234 -19.87 -11.28 -2.20
C ASP A 234 -19.59 -9.76 -2.33
N LYS A 235 -19.99 -8.95 -1.34
CA LYS A 235 -19.76 -7.50 -1.29
C LYS A 235 -18.96 -7.11 -0.06
N ALA A 236 -18.22 -6.00 -0.15
CA ALA A 236 -17.52 -5.44 0.99
C ALA A 236 -18.51 -5.13 2.14
N LYS A 237 -18.21 -5.63 3.33
CA LYS A 237 -18.93 -5.31 4.57
C LYS A 237 -18.68 -3.85 4.92
N ARG A 238 -19.73 -3.19 5.42
CA ARG A 238 -19.63 -1.86 6.02
C ARG A 238 -19.34 -2.01 7.51
N PHE A 239 -18.24 -1.44 7.94
CA PHE A 239 -17.91 -1.29 9.36
C PHE A 239 -18.10 0.16 9.81
N GLN A 240 -18.40 0.35 11.09
CA GLN A 240 -18.50 1.69 11.68
C GLN A 240 -17.28 1.95 12.54
N TYR A 241 -16.67 3.12 12.37
CA TYR A 241 -15.61 3.61 13.25
C TYR A 241 -15.70 5.13 13.35
N LYS A 242 -15.99 5.63 14.55
CA LYS A 242 -16.31 7.05 14.78
C LYS A 242 -17.46 7.46 13.83
N GLU A 243 -17.27 8.49 13.01
CA GLU A 243 -18.24 8.97 12.02
C GLU A 243 -18.04 8.36 10.62
N LEU A 244 -17.13 7.40 10.47
CA LEU A 244 -16.73 6.83 9.19
C LEU A 244 -17.39 5.47 8.92
N ASN A 245 -17.81 5.28 7.67
CA ASN A 245 -18.14 3.99 7.08
C ASN A 245 -16.86 3.38 6.49
N ILE A 246 -16.30 2.37 7.15
CA ILE A 246 -15.09 1.69 6.68
C ILE A 246 -15.47 0.53 5.76
N PHE A 247 -14.79 0.45 4.63
CA PHE A 247 -14.82 -0.68 3.70
C PHE A 247 -13.40 -1.15 3.44
N VAL A 248 -13.18 -2.46 3.43
CA VAL A 248 -11.86 -3.06 3.16
C VAL A 248 -11.93 -3.86 1.88
N TYR A 249 -10.95 -3.68 0.99
CA TYR A 249 -10.83 -4.35 -0.30
C TYR A 249 -9.46 -5.03 -0.43
N LEU A 250 -9.40 -6.10 -1.20
CA LEU A 250 -8.16 -6.79 -1.57
C LEU A 250 -8.08 -6.91 -3.10
N TYR A 251 -7.01 -6.40 -3.68
CA TYR A 251 -6.71 -6.45 -5.11
C TYR A 251 -5.38 -7.16 -5.37
N LEU A 252 -5.44 -8.18 -6.22
CA LEU A 252 -4.27 -8.87 -6.76
C LEU A 252 -3.96 -8.24 -8.12
N TYR A 253 -2.77 -7.68 -8.27
CA TYR A 253 -2.39 -6.95 -9.48
C TYR A 253 -1.55 -7.81 -10.42
N THR A 254 -1.94 -7.95 -11.68
CA THR A 254 -1.16 -8.67 -12.70
C THR A 254 -1.49 -8.16 -14.09
N ASP A 255 -0.50 -8.16 -14.97
CA ASP A 255 -0.62 -7.90 -16.40
C ASP A 255 -1.12 -9.13 -17.18
N ASP A 256 -0.89 -10.34 -16.68
CA ASP A 256 -1.35 -11.59 -17.30
C ASP A 256 -2.62 -12.15 -16.64
N LYS A 257 -3.78 -11.64 -17.07
CA LYS A 257 -5.11 -12.12 -16.61
C LYS A 257 -5.48 -13.51 -17.14
N ASN A 258 -4.70 -14.10 -18.05
CA ASN A 258 -5.11 -15.26 -18.82
C ASN A 258 -4.71 -16.57 -18.14
N LYS A 259 -5.39 -16.92 -17.03
CA LYS A 259 -5.60 -18.29 -16.49
C LYS A 259 -6.19 -18.27 -15.06
N LEU A 260 -7.21 -17.44 -14.83
CA LEU A 260 -7.83 -17.33 -13.50
C LEU A 260 -9.16 -18.09 -13.42
N PRO A 261 -9.39 -18.92 -12.38
CA PRO A 261 -10.69 -19.51 -12.10
C PRO A 261 -11.76 -18.44 -11.91
N GLU A 262 -12.98 -18.68 -12.42
CA GLU A 262 -14.08 -17.69 -12.43
C GLU A 262 -14.35 -17.08 -11.05
N LYS A 263 -14.28 -17.90 -9.98
CA LYS A 263 -14.56 -17.49 -8.59
C LYS A 263 -13.70 -16.30 -8.13
N TYR A 264 -12.44 -16.23 -8.56
CA TYR A 264 -11.50 -15.25 -8.02
C TYR A 264 -11.23 -14.07 -8.94
N LYS A 265 -11.77 -14.08 -10.16
CA LYS A 265 -11.54 -13.02 -11.15
C LYS A 265 -11.86 -11.61 -10.63
N LYS A 266 -12.83 -11.47 -9.71
CA LYS A 266 -13.23 -10.18 -9.12
C LYS A 266 -12.13 -9.50 -8.28
N TYR A 267 -11.09 -10.23 -7.90
CA TYR A 267 -9.96 -9.70 -7.13
C TYR A 267 -8.78 -9.28 -8.01
N TRP A 268 -8.77 -9.65 -9.28
CA TRP A 268 -7.62 -9.46 -10.17
C TRP A 268 -7.78 -8.26 -11.10
N PHE A 269 -6.75 -7.43 -11.16
CA PHE A 269 -6.76 -6.21 -11.97
C PHE A 269 -5.39 -5.96 -12.60
N ASP A 270 -5.38 -5.22 -13.70
CA ASP A 270 -4.21 -4.85 -14.52
C ASP A 270 -4.09 -3.32 -14.65
N ASN A 271 -4.87 -2.58 -13.89
CA ASN A 271 -4.88 -1.12 -13.96
C ASN A 271 -5.13 -0.51 -12.56
N PRO A 272 -4.21 0.34 -12.05
CA PRO A 272 -4.36 1.02 -10.76
C PRO A 272 -5.64 1.85 -10.63
N LYS A 273 -6.25 2.29 -11.73
CA LYS A 273 -7.56 2.98 -11.74
C LYS A 273 -8.61 2.24 -10.90
N LYS A 274 -8.56 0.91 -10.85
CA LYS A 274 -9.50 0.08 -10.08
C LYS A 274 -9.52 0.39 -8.59
N ILE A 275 -8.42 0.87 -8.03
CA ILE A 275 -8.32 1.34 -6.64
C ILE A 275 -9.27 2.52 -6.40
N PHE A 276 -9.40 3.40 -7.39
CA PHE A 276 -10.19 4.64 -7.29
C PHE A 276 -11.60 4.52 -7.87
N ASP A 277 -11.91 3.51 -8.68
CA ASP A 277 -13.30 3.23 -9.12
C ASP A 277 -14.26 3.06 -7.92
N LEU A 278 -13.74 2.62 -6.76
CA LEU A 278 -14.50 2.43 -5.52
C LEU A 278 -15.22 3.70 -5.03
N ILE A 279 -14.60 4.86 -5.25
CA ILE A 279 -15.12 6.15 -4.78
C ILE A 279 -16.00 6.87 -5.82
N ASP A 280 -16.02 6.39 -7.06
CA ASP A 280 -16.89 6.94 -8.11
C ASP A 280 -18.25 6.25 -8.14
N ASN A 281 -18.29 4.96 -7.79
CA ASN A 281 -19.51 4.14 -7.76
C ASN A 281 -20.43 4.41 -6.55
N THR A 282 -20.10 5.35 -5.67
CA THR A 282 -20.93 5.74 -4.50
C THR A 282 -21.88 6.91 -4.79
N SER A 283 -21.95 7.37 -6.03
CA SER A 283 -22.98 8.31 -6.50
C SER A 283 -24.16 7.54 -7.12
N SER A 284 -24.92 6.79 -6.31
CA SER A 284 -26.20 6.18 -6.72
C SER A 284 -27.12 6.03 -5.52
#